data_AF-A0A2P7NR74-F1
#
_entry.id   AF-A0A2P7NR74-F1
#
_cell.length_a   1.000
_cell.length_b   1.000
_cell.length_c   1.000
_cell.angle_alpha   90.00
_cell.angle_beta   90.00
_cell.angle_gamma   90.00
#
_symmetry.space_group_name_H-M   'P 1'
#
loop_
_entity.id
_entity.type
_entity.pdbx_description
1 polymer ?
#
loop_
_entity_poly.entity_id
_entity_poly.type
_entity_poly.pdbx_seq_one_letter_code
_entity_poly.pdbx_strand_id
1 'polypeptide(L)'
;EQSEYETAIEKLSEGIEIVSDSWFNDLDPIDQGNILGKWGGLRDPKAKYIGSWGNYRIFTGKFKNVSTRRVANGFGVAFTNQDILPNSRQIPTSVAVHGDMDTLKAFLRISSMHHNNIVGVLYNIALKKDKVIKIAMELQGEQS
;
A
#
# COMPACT_ATOMS: atom_id res chain seq x y z
N GLU A 1 6.67 1.95 -23.66
CA GLU A 1 6.91 1.39 -22.32
C GLU A 1 6.74 2.38 -21.17
N GLN A 2 7.59 3.41 -20.98
CA GLN A 2 7.43 4.32 -19.83
C GLN A 2 6.10 5.09 -19.84
N SER A 3 5.71 5.66 -20.99
CA SER A 3 4.44 6.37 -21.14
C SER A 3 3.21 5.44 -21.00
N GLU A 4 3.32 4.19 -21.46
CA GLU A 4 2.25 3.18 -21.28
C GLU A 4 2.12 2.78 -19.81
N TYR A 5 3.24 2.66 -19.09
CA TYR A 5 3.25 2.40 -17.66
C TYR A 5 2.60 3.54 -16.86
N GLU A 6 2.94 4.79 -17.18
CA GLU A 6 2.32 5.97 -16.54
C GLU A 6 0.80 6.01 -16.79
N THR A 7 0.37 5.75 -18.03
CA THR A 7 -1.06 5.64 -18.39
C THR A 7 -1.74 4.50 -17.62
N ALA A 8 -1.06 3.36 -17.47
CA ALA A 8 -1.58 2.22 -16.72
C ALA A 8 -1.73 2.55 -15.22
N ILE A 9 -0.78 3.28 -14.63
CA ILE A 9 -0.86 3.73 -13.23
C ILE A 9 -2.02 4.69 -13.03
N GLU A 10 -2.19 5.69 -13.90
CA GLU A 10 -3.32 6.63 -13.84
C GLU A 10 -4.65 5.88 -13.89
N LYS A 11 -4.82 5.00 -14.88
CA LYS A 11 -6.06 4.21 -15.01
C LYS A 11 -6.33 3.34 -13.78
N LEU A 12 -5.31 2.71 -13.23
CA LEU A 12 -5.45 1.84 -12.04
C LEU A 12 -5.68 2.64 -10.76
N SER A 13 -5.28 3.91 -10.71
CA SER A 13 -5.49 4.79 -9.55
C SER A 13 -6.91 5.37 -9.49
N GLU A 14 -7.65 5.35 -10.60
CA GLU A 14 -9.01 5.86 -10.70
C GLU A 14 -9.96 5.23 -9.67
N GLY A 15 -10.76 6.09 -9.04
CA GLY A 15 -11.77 5.71 -8.04
C GLY A 15 -11.20 5.22 -6.70
N ILE A 16 -9.87 5.27 -6.50
CA ILE A 16 -9.25 4.98 -5.21
C ILE A 16 -9.12 6.27 -4.41
N GLU A 17 -9.85 6.34 -3.29
CA GLU A 17 -9.79 7.45 -2.35
C GLU A 17 -9.25 6.95 -1.00
N ILE A 18 -8.13 7.53 -0.58
CA ILE A 18 -7.56 7.27 0.75
C ILE A 18 -8.16 8.30 1.70
N VAL A 19 -9.02 7.82 2.59
CA VAL A 19 -9.77 8.67 3.51
C VAL A 19 -9.03 8.75 4.83
N SER A 20 -8.85 9.98 5.33
CA SER A 20 -8.39 10.20 6.70
C SER A 20 -9.51 9.84 7.67
N ASP A 21 -9.47 8.62 8.20
CA ASP A 21 -10.42 8.13 9.19
C ASP A 21 -9.85 8.18 10.63
N SER A 22 -10.65 7.75 11.61
CA SER A 22 -10.26 7.72 13.02
C SER A 22 -9.57 6.41 13.45
N TRP A 23 -9.47 5.39 12.58
CA TRP A 23 -9.05 4.03 12.97
C TRP A 23 -7.74 4.03 13.76
N PHE A 24 -6.73 4.77 13.28
CA PHE A 24 -5.43 4.81 13.95
C PHE A 24 -5.45 5.62 15.25
N ASN A 25 -6.22 6.71 15.28
CA ASN A 25 -6.31 7.60 16.43
C ASN A 25 -7.13 6.99 17.58
N ASP A 26 -8.03 6.06 17.26
CA ASP A 26 -8.87 5.35 18.23
C ASP A 26 -8.10 4.23 18.97
N LEU A 27 -6.89 3.88 18.52
CA LEU A 27 -6.01 2.93 19.19
C LEU A 27 -5.36 3.55 20.44
N ASP A 28 -4.98 2.72 21.42
CA ASP A 28 -4.19 3.22 22.54
C ASP A 28 -2.78 3.65 22.10
N PRO A 29 -2.12 4.56 22.84
CA PRO A 29 -0.82 5.10 22.45
C PRO A 29 0.30 4.05 22.29
N ILE A 30 0.25 2.93 23.02
CA ILE A 30 1.26 1.88 22.92
C ILE A 30 1.09 1.16 21.58
N ASP A 31 -0.14 0.83 21.21
CA ASP A 31 -0.46 0.21 19.92
C ASP A 31 -0.16 1.14 18.74
N GLN A 32 -0.48 2.43 18.85
CA GLN A 32 -0.08 3.43 17.87
C GLN A 32 1.44 3.44 17.66
N GLY A 33 2.22 3.45 18.75
CA GLY A 33 3.68 3.42 18.69
C GLY A 33 4.24 2.15 18.06
N ASN A 34 3.68 0.99 18.41
CA ASN A 34 4.09 -0.30 17.85
C ASN A 34 3.79 -0.40 16.35
N ILE A 35 2.60 0.04 15.95
CA ILE A 35 2.18 0.05 14.55
C ILE A 35 3.02 1.03 13.74
N LEU A 36 3.24 2.26 14.20
CA LEU A 36 4.14 3.20 13.52
C LEU A 36 5.56 2.66 13.42
N GLY A 37 6.08 2.04 14.48
CA GLY A 37 7.40 1.42 14.45
C GLY A 37 7.54 0.33 13.39
N LYS A 38 6.45 -0.42 13.10
CA LYS A 38 6.45 -1.52 12.14
C LYS A 38 6.06 -1.10 10.72
N TRP A 39 4.96 -0.38 10.57
CA TRP A 39 4.36 -0.01 9.29
C TRP A 39 4.79 1.36 8.78
N GLY A 40 5.29 2.23 9.65
CA GLY A 40 5.96 3.48 9.29
C GLY A 40 7.37 3.30 8.73
N GLY A 41 7.93 2.10 8.86
CA GLY A 41 9.23 1.72 8.27
C GLY A 41 10.44 2.24 9.05
N LEU A 42 11.40 1.35 9.30
CA LEU A 42 12.72 1.64 9.90
C LEU A 42 12.69 2.54 11.16
N ARG A 43 11.59 2.52 11.93
CA ARG A 43 11.35 3.42 13.07
C ARG A 43 11.52 4.91 12.71
N ASP A 44 11.07 5.31 11.53
CA ASP A 44 11.12 6.70 11.09
C ASP A 44 10.32 7.59 12.06
N PRO A 45 10.94 8.58 12.71
CA PRO A 45 10.23 9.49 13.62
C PRO A 45 9.22 10.39 12.90
N LYS A 46 9.29 10.48 11.56
CA LYS A 46 8.32 11.22 10.73
C LYS A 46 7.22 10.32 10.16
N ALA A 47 7.20 9.04 10.54
CA ALA A 47 6.16 8.15 10.10
C ALA A 47 4.79 8.63 10.59
N LYS A 48 3.79 8.50 9.73
CA LYS A 48 2.41 8.89 10.05
C LYS A 48 1.43 7.98 9.32
N TYR A 49 0.32 7.71 9.98
CA TYR A 49 -0.87 7.21 9.32
C TYR A 49 -1.46 8.32 8.43
N ILE A 50 -1.88 7.98 7.21
CA ILE A 50 -2.46 8.95 6.26
C ILE A 50 -3.89 8.61 5.83
N GLY A 51 -4.40 7.44 6.22
CA GLY A 51 -5.78 7.05 5.95
C GLY A 51 -5.94 5.58 5.58
N SER A 52 -7.19 5.24 5.25
CA SER A 52 -7.58 3.92 4.79
C SER A 52 -8.22 3.97 3.42
N TRP A 53 -8.21 2.82 2.76
CA TRP A 53 -9.13 2.50 1.68
C TRP A 53 -9.67 1.10 1.92
N GLY A 54 -10.96 0.95 2.25
CA GLY A 54 -11.51 -0.32 2.73
C GLY A 54 -10.72 -0.89 3.92
N ASN A 55 -10.19 -2.11 3.77
CA ASN A 55 -9.38 -2.79 4.78
C ASN A 55 -7.87 -2.52 4.66
N TYR A 56 -7.46 -1.59 3.79
CA TYR A 56 -6.07 -1.17 3.70
C TYR A 56 -5.79 -0.04 4.69
N ARG A 57 -4.65 -0.12 5.38
CA ARG A 57 -4.12 0.92 6.26
C ARG A 57 -2.83 1.46 5.67
N ILE A 58 -2.77 2.78 5.48
CA ILE A 58 -1.70 3.42 4.74
C ILE A 58 -0.93 4.37 5.64
N PHE A 59 0.39 4.22 5.61
CA PHE A 59 1.34 5.04 6.37
C PHE A 59 2.35 5.65 5.41
N THR A 60 2.86 6.84 5.73
CA THR A 60 4.08 7.35 5.11
C THR A 60 5.26 7.14 6.04
N GLY A 61 6.46 6.99 5.48
CA GLY A 61 7.70 6.94 6.24
C GLY A 61 8.89 6.52 5.38
N LYS A 62 9.93 5.97 5.99
CA LYS A 62 11.16 5.53 5.31
C LYS A 62 11.27 4.02 5.24
N PHE A 63 11.43 3.53 4.02
CA PHE A 63 11.48 2.11 3.74
C PHE A 63 12.67 1.76 2.88
N LYS A 64 13.22 0.55 3.10
CA LYS A 64 14.20 -0.02 2.19
C LYS A 64 13.48 -0.48 0.92
N ASN A 65 13.81 0.15 -0.20
CA ASN A 65 13.30 -0.26 -1.51
C ASN A 65 13.85 -1.64 -1.86
N VAL A 66 12.96 -2.56 -2.21
CA VAL A 66 13.32 -3.96 -2.47
C VAL A 66 14.16 -4.11 -3.75
N SER A 67 13.93 -3.27 -4.76
CA SER A 67 14.64 -3.30 -6.04
C SER A 67 16.02 -2.64 -5.96
N THR A 68 16.10 -1.44 -5.35
CA THR A 68 17.34 -0.66 -5.32
C THR A 68 18.17 -0.86 -4.06
N ARG A 69 17.61 -1.53 -3.04
CA ARG A 69 18.18 -1.70 -1.68
C ARG A 69 18.43 -0.39 -0.92
N ARG A 70 18.12 0.77 -1.49
CA ARG A 70 18.28 2.08 -0.86
C ARG A 70 17.11 2.37 0.07
N VAL A 71 17.36 3.15 1.12
CA VAL A 71 16.31 3.71 1.97
C VAL A 71 15.76 4.95 1.30
N ALA A 72 14.44 5.00 1.12
CA ALA A 72 13.75 6.13 0.53
C ALA A 72 12.39 6.33 1.20
N ASN A 73 11.84 7.53 1.05
CA ASN A 73 10.46 7.80 1.44
C ASN A 73 9.52 6.94 0.60
N GLY A 74 8.43 6.47 1.21
CA GLY A 74 7.41 5.71 0.53
C GLY A 74 6.19 5.52 1.41
N PHE A 75 5.37 4.54 1.03
CA PHE A 75 4.14 4.19 1.71
C PHE A 75 4.23 2.79 2.30
N GLY A 76 3.93 2.67 3.58
CA GLY A 76 3.66 1.40 4.24
C GLY A 76 2.20 1.03 4.02
N VAL A 77 1.95 -0.12 3.39
CA VAL A 77 0.60 -0.62 3.14
C VAL A 77 0.41 -1.90 3.93
N ALA A 78 -0.58 -1.92 4.81
CA ALA A 78 -1.04 -3.12 5.49
C ALA A 78 -2.48 -3.43 5.08
N PHE A 79 -2.84 -4.71 5.03
CA PHE A 79 -4.20 -5.15 4.81
C PHE A 79 -4.71 -5.86 6.07
N THR A 80 -5.89 -5.44 6.55
CA THR A 80 -6.37 -5.75 7.90
C THR A 80 -7.80 -6.27 7.80
N ASN A 81 -7.99 -7.59 7.84
CA ASN A 81 -9.31 -8.23 7.76
C ASN A 81 -10.09 -8.23 9.09
N GLN A 82 -9.47 -7.81 10.18
CA GLN A 82 -10.02 -7.88 11.54
C GLN A 82 -9.65 -6.61 12.30
N ASP A 83 -10.45 -6.28 13.32
CA ASP A 83 -10.07 -5.34 14.34
C ASP A 83 -8.69 -5.74 14.88
N ILE A 84 -7.71 -4.86 14.67
CA ILE A 84 -6.37 -5.04 15.21
C ILE A 84 -6.47 -4.71 16.69
N LEU A 85 -6.94 -5.66 17.50
CA LEU A 85 -7.18 -5.52 18.93
C LEU A 85 -6.68 -6.78 19.68
N PRO A 86 -6.42 -6.72 21.00
CA PRO A 86 -5.17 -6.23 21.58
C PRO A 86 -4.35 -7.40 22.19
N ASN A 87 -4.83 -8.63 22.06
CA ASN A 87 -4.21 -9.81 22.71
C ASN A 87 -3.27 -10.59 21.79
N SER A 88 -3.38 -10.35 20.48
CA SER A 88 -2.43 -10.87 19.50
C SER A 88 -1.38 -9.77 19.25
N ARG A 89 -0.19 -9.90 19.83
CA ARG A 89 0.99 -9.08 19.48
C ARG A 89 1.43 -9.24 18.02
N GLN A 90 0.67 -9.98 17.22
CA GLN A 90 0.94 -10.24 15.82
C GLN A 90 0.36 -9.11 14.97
N ILE A 91 1.07 -8.00 14.93
CA ILE A 91 0.79 -6.94 13.96
C ILE A 91 0.95 -7.54 12.55
N PRO A 92 -0.04 -7.42 11.64
CA PRO A 92 0.05 -7.96 10.28
C PRO A 92 1.29 -7.48 9.53
N THR A 93 1.66 -8.22 8.49
CA THR A 93 2.73 -7.79 7.58
C THR A 93 2.28 -6.55 6.80
N SER A 94 3.18 -5.58 6.66
CA SER A 94 3.04 -4.49 5.70
C SER A 94 4.07 -4.64 4.58
N VAL A 95 3.79 -3.99 3.46
CA VAL A 95 4.73 -3.85 2.35
C VAL A 95 5.09 -2.38 2.14
N ALA A 96 6.28 -2.14 1.60
CA ALA A 96 6.72 -0.81 1.21
C ALA A 96 6.46 -0.59 -0.28
N VAL A 97 5.66 0.42 -0.59
CA VAL A 97 5.40 0.90 -1.95
C VAL A 97 6.13 2.21 -2.15
N HIS A 98 6.99 2.27 -3.17
CA HIS A 98 7.74 3.48 -3.52
C HIS A 98 7.17 4.08 -4.80
N GLY A 99 6.99 5.40 -4.81
CA GLY A 99 6.35 6.14 -5.90
C GLY A 99 5.58 7.33 -5.35
N ASP A 100 4.71 7.88 -6.19
CA ASP A 100 3.73 8.90 -5.82
C ASP A 100 2.42 8.29 -5.32
N MET A 101 1.42 9.15 -5.07
CA MET A 101 0.11 8.73 -4.61
C MET A 101 -0.61 7.84 -5.64
N ASP A 102 -0.46 8.10 -6.93
CA ASP A 102 -1.10 7.31 -7.97
C ASP A 102 -0.49 5.90 -8.05
N THR A 103 0.82 5.78 -7.89
CA THR A 103 1.50 4.48 -7.76
C THR A 103 0.95 3.69 -6.58
N LEU A 104 0.73 4.33 -5.43
CA LEU A 104 0.12 3.71 -4.27
C LEU A 104 -1.31 3.25 -4.57
N LYS A 105 -2.14 4.12 -5.12
CA LYS A 105 -3.54 3.81 -5.46
C LYS A 105 -3.65 2.67 -6.45
N ALA A 106 -2.84 2.67 -7.50
CA ALA A 106 -2.74 1.58 -8.46
C ALA A 106 -2.34 0.26 -7.78
N PHE A 107 -1.37 0.31 -6.86
CA PHE A 107 -0.98 -0.86 -6.07
C PHE A 107 -2.17 -1.42 -5.25
N LEU A 108 -2.93 -0.54 -4.60
CA LEU A 108 -4.12 -0.92 -3.82
C LEU A 108 -5.17 -1.58 -4.72
N ARG A 109 -5.48 -0.98 -5.88
CA ARG A 109 -6.40 -1.55 -6.88
C ARG A 109 -5.97 -2.94 -7.31
N ILE A 110 -4.72 -3.10 -7.76
CA ILE A 110 -4.18 -4.41 -8.16
C ILE A 110 -4.29 -5.40 -7.00
N SER A 111 -3.94 -4.99 -5.78
CA SER A 111 -4.03 -5.86 -4.62
C SER A 111 -5.46 -6.36 -4.38
N SER A 112 -6.46 -5.48 -4.51
CA SER A 112 -7.86 -5.85 -4.32
C SER A 112 -8.35 -6.88 -5.35
N MET A 113 -7.84 -6.81 -6.59
CA MET A 113 -8.11 -7.78 -7.66
C MET A 113 -7.45 -9.15 -7.40
N HIS A 114 -6.47 -9.22 -6.50
CA HIS A 114 -5.71 -10.43 -6.19
C HIS A 114 -5.89 -10.89 -4.74
N HIS A 115 -7.15 -11.00 -4.29
CA HIS A 115 -7.53 -11.48 -2.96
C HIS A 115 -6.85 -10.69 -1.82
N ASN A 116 -6.57 -9.41 -2.06
CA ASN A 116 -5.89 -8.52 -1.11
C ASN A 116 -4.46 -8.98 -0.73
N ASN A 117 -3.80 -9.78 -1.57
CA ASN A 117 -2.45 -10.30 -1.31
C ASN A 117 -1.37 -9.25 -1.58
N ILE A 118 -1.18 -8.31 -0.65
CA ILE A 118 -0.21 -7.21 -0.77
C ILE A 118 1.24 -7.69 -1.02
N VAL A 119 1.65 -8.81 -0.41
CA VAL A 119 3.01 -9.33 -0.57
C VAL A 119 3.21 -9.93 -1.95
N GLY A 120 2.27 -10.79 -2.37
CA GLY A 120 2.31 -11.42 -3.68
C GLY A 120 2.25 -10.39 -4.80
N VAL A 121 1.40 -9.37 -4.64
CA VAL A 121 1.27 -8.27 -5.61
C VAL A 121 2.56 -7.46 -5.71
N LEU A 122 3.18 -7.09 -4.57
CA LEU A 122 4.46 -6.36 -4.60
C LEU A 122 5.50 -7.13 -5.42
N TYR A 123 5.84 -8.35 -5.01
CA TYR A 123 6.98 -9.06 -5.58
C TYR A 123 6.74 -9.63 -6.97
N ASN A 124 5.49 -9.99 -7.31
CA ASN A 124 5.20 -10.67 -8.56
C ASN A 124 4.59 -9.79 -9.64
N ILE A 125 4.07 -8.61 -9.29
CA ILE A 125 3.31 -7.74 -10.19
C ILE A 125 3.83 -6.31 -10.16
N ALA A 126 3.70 -5.60 -9.04
CA ALA A 126 3.92 -4.15 -8.99
C ALA A 126 5.36 -3.71 -9.31
N LEU A 127 6.36 -4.57 -9.07
CA LEU A 127 7.76 -4.30 -9.44
C LEU A 127 8.05 -4.51 -10.93
N LYS A 128 7.09 -4.99 -11.73
CA LYS A 128 7.25 -5.38 -13.14
C LYS A 128 6.32 -4.56 -14.02
N LYS A 129 6.88 -3.59 -14.75
CA LYS A 129 6.11 -2.61 -15.55
C LYS A 129 5.18 -3.28 -16.56
N ASP A 130 5.67 -4.30 -17.26
CA ASP A 130 4.93 -5.10 -18.24
C ASP A 130 3.66 -5.72 -17.64
N LYS A 131 3.72 -6.20 -16.39
CA LYS A 131 2.56 -6.78 -15.72
C LYS A 131 1.55 -5.74 -15.28
N VAL A 132 2.01 -4.58 -14.81
CA VAL A 132 1.12 -3.47 -14.45
C VAL A 132 0.35 -3.00 -15.68
N ILE A 133 1.06 -2.82 -16.82
CA ILE A 133 0.44 -2.47 -18.11
C ILE A 133 -0.60 -3.52 -18.51
N LYS A 134 -0.25 -4.82 -18.43
CA LYS A 134 -1.16 -5.90 -18.79
C LYS A 134 -2.45 -5.89 -17.96
N ILE A 135 -2.36 -5.72 -16.64
CA ILE A 135 -3.54 -5.66 -15.76
C ILE A 135 -4.41 -4.45 -16.12
N ALA A 136 -3.82 -3.29 -16.41
CA ALA A 136 -4.57 -2.12 -16.83
C ALA A 136 -5.31 -2.34 -18.17
N MET A 137 -4.73 -3.11 -19.10
CA MET A 137 -5.40 -3.49 -20.34
C MET A 137 -6.56 -4.47 -20.11
N GLU A 138 -6.41 -5.44 -19.21
CA GLU A 138 -7.48 -6.40 -18.89
C GLU A 138 -8.73 -5.71 -18.32
N LEU A 139 -8.57 -4.67 -17.50
CA LEU A 139 -9.69 -3.84 -17.02
C LEU A 139 -10.50 -3.15 -18.15
N GLN A 140 -9.93 -3.03 -19.35
CA GLN A 140 -10.60 -2.44 -20.51
C GLN A 140 -11.60 -3.41 -21.16
N GLY A 141 -11.37 -4.72 -21.03
CA GLY A 141 -12.22 -5.76 -21.62
C GLY A 141 -13.48 -6.09 -20.82
N GLU A 142 -13.57 -5.68 -19.55
CA GLU A 142 -14.73 -5.93 -18.69
C GLU A 142 -15.83 -4.86 -18.78
N GLN A 143 -15.57 -3.75 -19.50
CA GLN A 143 -16.53 -2.64 -19.69
C GLN A 143 -17.15 -2.62 -21.10
N SER A 144 -17.02 -3.68 -21.89
CA SER A 144 -17.61 -3.83 -23.24
C SER A 144 -18.74 -4.86 -23.27
#